data_AF-A0A4Y5SK00-F1
#
_entry.id   AF-A0A4Y5SK00-F1
#
_cell.length_a   1.000
_cell.length_b   1.000
_cell.length_c   1.000
_cell.angle_alpha   90.00
_cell.angle_beta   90.00
_cell.angle_gamma   90.00
#
_symmetry.space_group_name_H-M   'P 1'
#
loop_
_entity.id
_entity.type
_entity.pdbx_description
1 polymer ?
#
loop_
_entity_poly.entity_id
_entity_poly.type
_entity_poly.pdbx_seq_one_letter_code
_entity_poly.pdbx_strand_id
1 'polypeptide(L)'
;MRKISFLMAFLIAGYVLGIWNFLVMPKYYITFGLKGFLISLLPMLVALFLIYSEAESTKKTRYLIYELFFKIARTPALIFSLMMFLMIMLGVTTYYSSYGLALIFGVGSRYIPVLALGTVLLSVIMLIMAKGRTLEFISVVSILFVLFALASAFMIRNQALSTVTAPQAVQYMEGAVSSITSFDLPLTTRGVLFMTVSVFISLGLGAGVYYVIGSFTPEELDLRKVLAAVFALQILLSFAAAFTVAYSLGAAYQAYGEAFQNPNIPADESMKLFMKFNDLKDYATNSEKSPMDSIEVFYSIPEILRGNVPNDTTLIALLMLSLYLAGLTTIIILIEMGSQMLSEVMQLGRNQSLGFVGLIGMIVAGAMVVGDVRTMFVVVPFAVAALMAAVESYPLLSSELTHNKAVVSAVILLLFVSGLATLYYSLTAPKMPVKIGAVLGLVLLVPVLMNGMLLKTRR
;
A
#
# COMPACT_ATOMS: atom_id res chain seq x y z
N MET A 1 0.00 11.27 29.71
CA MET A 1 -0.57 11.90 28.49
C MET A 1 0.40 11.89 27.32
N ARG A 2 1.65 12.41 27.44
CA ARG A 2 2.69 12.34 26.37
C ARG A 2 2.89 10.96 25.72
N LYS A 3 2.79 9.87 26.51
CA LYS A 3 2.89 8.49 26.00
C LYS A 3 1.80 8.15 24.98
N ILE A 4 0.55 8.58 25.20
CA ILE A 4 -0.59 8.29 24.30
C ILE A 4 -0.44 9.06 22.99
N SER A 5 0.03 10.32 23.05
CA SER A 5 0.29 11.15 21.87
C SER A 5 1.39 10.54 20.98
N PHE A 6 2.47 10.04 21.57
CA PHE A 6 3.53 9.32 20.85
C PHE A 6 2.98 8.06 20.18
N LEU A 7 2.23 7.24 20.92
CA LEU A 7 1.64 6.00 20.40
C LEU A 7 0.65 6.23 19.24
N MET A 8 -0.15 7.29 19.30
CA MET A 8 -1.06 7.65 18.21
C MET A 8 -0.30 8.11 16.95
N ALA A 9 0.82 8.83 17.13
CA ALA A 9 1.68 9.22 16.01
C ALA A 9 2.25 7.99 15.28
N PHE A 10 2.64 6.95 16.02
CA PHE A 10 3.09 5.68 15.44
C PHE A 10 1.97 4.88 14.79
N LEU A 11 0.73 4.98 15.26
CA LEU A 11 -0.40 4.37 14.57
C LEU A 11 -0.62 5.02 13.19
N ILE A 12 -0.61 6.35 13.12
CA ILE A 12 -0.70 7.07 11.84
C ILE A 12 0.49 6.70 10.95
N ALA A 13 1.71 6.65 11.51
CA ALA A 13 2.90 6.25 10.78
C ALA A 13 2.80 4.81 10.27
N GLY A 14 2.36 3.86 11.07
CA GLY A 14 2.24 2.45 10.68
C GLY A 14 1.19 2.21 9.59
N TYR A 15 0.11 3.01 9.57
CA TYR A 15 -0.88 2.95 8.50
C TYR A 15 -0.34 3.56 7.20
N VAL A 16 0.25 4.75 7.29
CA VAL A 16 0.77 5.48 6.13
C VAL A 16 1.99 4.78 5.53
N LEU A 17 2.87 4.22 6.37
CA LEU A 17 4.09 3.52 5.96
C LEU A 17 3.83 2.03 5.73
N GLY A 18 2.74 1.71 5.04
CA GLY A 18 2.39 0.34 4.68
C GLY A 18 3.25 -0.23 3.54
N ILE A 19 2.97 -1.48 3.19
CA ILE A 19 3.67 -2.25 2.13
C ILE A 19 3.69 -1.53 0.77
N TRP A 20 2.69 -0.71 0.49
CA TRP A 20 2.50 -0.05 -0.80
C TRP A 20 3.63 0.91 -1.15
N ASN A 21 4.19 1.59 -0.14
CA ASN A 21 5.35 2.47 -0.31
C ASN A 21 6.58 1.71 -0.82
N PHE A 22 6.73 0.44 -0.43
CA PHE A 22 7.85 -0.41 -0.81
C PHE A 22 7.64 -1.09 -2.16
N LEU A 23 6.41 -1.45 -2.47
CA LEU A 23 6.13 -2.25 -3.65
C LEU A 23 5.94 -1.40 -4.92
N VAL A 24 5.38 -0.20 -4.77
CA VAL A 24 4.85 0.56 -5.91
C VAL A 24 5.66 1.82 -6.23
N MET A 25 6.04 2.60 -5.20
CA MET A 25 6.77 3.87 -5.39
C MET A 25 8.16 3.71 -6.03
N PRO A 26 8.97 2.69 -5.71
CA PRO A 26 10.33 2.56 -6.22
C PRO A 26 10.42 2.58 -7.74
N LYS A 27 9.45 1.97 -8.41
CA LYS A 27 9.33 1.96 -9.86
C LYS A 27 9.42 3.35 -10.47
N TYR A 28 8.61 4.28 -9.95
CA TYR A 28 8.52 5.61 -10.53
C TYR A 28 9.76 6.44 -10.23
N TYR A 29 10.42 6.17 -9.11
CA TYR A 29 11.69 6.83 -8.79
C TYR A 29 12.82 6.32 -9.67
N ILE A 30 12.81 5.06 -10.11
CA ILE A 30 13.79 4.54 -11.06
C ILE A 30 13.46 5.02 -12.48
N THR A 31 12.21 4.90 -12.92
CA THR A 31 11.80 5.17 -14.32
C THR A 31 11.73 6.67 -14.67
N PHE A 32 11.42 7.53 -13.70
CA PHE A 32 11.32 8.99 -13.91
C PHE A 32 12.39 9.78 -13.15
N GLY A 33 13.22 9.13 -12.32
CA GLY A 33 14.28 9.78 -11.58
C GLY A 33 13.78 10.87 -10.63
N LEU A 34 14.57 11.92 -10.48
CA LEU A 34 14.24 13.07 -9.63
C LEU A 34 13.04 13.87 -10.15
N LYS A 35 12.77 13.86 -11.46
CA LYS A 35 11.52 14.43 -12.02
C LYS A 35 10.29 13.70 -11.48
N GLY A 36 10.33 12.36 -11.45
CA GLY A 36 9.28 11.53 -10.88
C GLY A 36 9.02 11.87 -9.42
N PHE A 37 10.09 11.94 -8.62
CA PHE A 37 10.02 12.36 -7.22
C PHE A 37 9.35 13.73 -7.08
N LEU A 38 9.84 14.77 -7.77
CA LEU A 38 9.27 16.11 -7.68
C LEU A 38 7.80 16.16 -8.06
N ILE A 39 7.40 15.44 -9.11
CA ILE A 39 5.99 15.38 -9.53
C ILE A 39 5.15 14.64 -8.49
N SER A 40 5.68 13.58 -7.88
CA SER A 40 4.99 12.81 -6.84
C SER A 40 4.75 13.62 -5.55
N LEU A 41 5.53 14.67 -5.30
CA LEU A 41 5.31 15.56 -4.14
C LEU A 41 3.94 16.25 -4.21
N LEU A 42 3.45 16.59 -5.40
CA LEU A 42 2.15 17.26 -5.54
C LEU A 42 0.97 16.38 -5.07
N PRO A 43 0.76 15.16 -5.59
CA PRO A 43 -0.28 14.27 -5.06
C PRO A 43 -0.02 13.87 -3.61
N MET A 44 1.24 13.79 -3.15
CA MET A 44 1.50 13.54 -1.73
C MET A 44 1.02 14.70 -0.85
N LEU A 45 1.28 15.96 -1.24
CA LEU A 45 0.81 17.13 -0.50
C LEU A 45 -0.71 17.22 -0.51
N VAL A 46 -1.36 16.92 -1.65
CA VAL A 46 -2.82 16.81 -1.74
C VAL A 46 -3.34 15.76 -0.77
N ALA A 47 -2.74 14.58 -0.73
CA ALA A 47 -3.13 13.51 0.17
C ALA A 47 -2.91 13.90 1.64
N LEU A 48 -1.77 14.48 2.01
CA LEU A 48 -1.53 14.97 3.37
C LEU A 48 -2.54 16.03 3.80
N PHE A 49 -2.93 16.92 2.89
CA PHE A 49 -3.98 17.91 3.14
C PHE A 49 -5.32 17.23 3.44
N LEU A 50 -5.69 16.20 2.69
CA LEU A 50 -6.91 15.43 2.93
C LEU A 50 -6.85 14.67 4.25
N ILE A 51 -5.77 13.93 4.49
CA ILE A 51 -5.54 13.19 5.74
C ILE A 51 -5.68 14.13 6.96
N TYR A 52 -5.03 15.29 6.90
CA TYR A 52 -5.13 16.30 7.94
C TYR A 52 -6.57 16.79 8.11
N SER A 53 -7.25 17.10 7.01
CA SER A 53 -8.62 17.63 7.04
C SER A 53 -9.62 16.62 7.60
N GLU A 54 -9.52 15.35 7.19
CA GLU A 54 -10.37 14.24 7.64
C GLU A 54 -10.17 13.97 9.14
N ALA A 55 -8.92 13.78 9.57
CA ALA A 55 -8.61 13.53 10.96
C ALA A 55 -8.97 14.73 11.87
N GLU A 56 -8.72 15.97 11.42
CA GLU A 56 -9.04 17.16 12.19
C GLU A 56 -10.56 17.37 12.32
N SER A 57 -11.34 16.98 11.30
CA SER A 57 -12.80 17.13 11.29
C SER A 57 -13.48 16.33 12.41
N THR A 58 -13.08 15.07 12.64
CA THR A 58 -13.60 14.23 13.72
C THR A 58 -12.93 14.55 15.05
N LYS A 59 -11.65 14.95 15.04
CA LYS A 59 -10.94 15.39 16.26
C LYS A 59 -11.62 16.59 16.90
N LYS A 60 -11.98 17.63 16.13
CA LYS A 60 -12.62 18.85 16.63
C LYS A 60 -14.05 18.65 17.06
N THR A 61 -14.81 17.90 16.27
CA THR A 61 -16.25 17.71 16.53
C THR A 61 -16.52 16.68 17.62
N ARG A 62 -15.54 15.81 17.92
CA ARG A 62 -15.68 14.65 18.81
C ARG A 62 -16.77 13.66 18.37
N TYR A 63 -17.26 13.80 17.14
CA TYR A 63 -18.20 12.85 16.57
C TYR A 63 -17.48 11.60 16.12
N LEU A 64 -18.17 10.47 16.32
CA LEU A 64 -17.82 9.21 15.68
C LEU A 64 -18.09 9.30 14.18
N ILE A 65 -17.45 8.43 13.39
CA ILE A 65 -17.58 8.44 11.92
C ILE A 65 -19.05 8.29 11.50
N TYR A 66 -19.81 7.40 12.15
CA TYR A 66 -21.24 7.29 11.90
C TYR A 66 -21.99 8.60 12.14
N GLU A 67 -21.72 9.28 13.25
CA GLU A 67 -22.41 10.51 13.60
C GLU A 67 -22.09 11.64 12.62
N LEU A 68 -20.83 11.77 12.21
CA LEU A 68 -20.42 12.77 11.24
C LEU A 68 -21.12 12.58 9.89
N PHE A 69 -21.18 11.35 9.41
CA PHE A 69 -21.78 11.04 8.10
C PHE A 69 -23.31 11.12 8.14
N PHE A 70 -23.96 10.77 9.26
CA PHE A 70 -25.42 10.80 9.37
C PHE A 70 -25.99 12.17 9.78
N LYS A 71 -25.35 12.87 10.73
CA LYS A 71 -25.88 14.11 11.31
C LYS A 71 -25.40 15.36 10.57
N ILE A 72 -24.10 15.44 10.28
CA ILE A 72 -23.49 16.64 9.67
C ILE A 72 -23.52 16.56 8.15
N ALA A 73 -22.81 15.59 7.58
CA ALA A 73 -22.61 15.52 6.13
C ALA A 73 -23.85 15.00 5.38
N ARG A 74 -24.74 14.27 6.08
CA ARG A 74 -25.94 13.62 5.49
C ARG A 74 -25.58 12.72 4.31
N THR A 75 -24.52 11.94 4.47
CA THR A 75 -24.01 11.00 3.47
C THR A 75 -23.80 9.58 4.03
N PRO A 76 -24.82 8.98 4.68
CA PRO A 76 -24.69 7.67 5.33
C PRO A 76 -24.24 6.54 4.41
N ALA A 77 -24.61 6.61 3.13
CA ALA A 77 -24.25 5.61 2.13
C ALA A 77 -22.73 5.44 1.96
N LEU A 78 -21.96 6.52 2.15
CA LEU A 78 -20.52 6.51 1.90
C LEU A 78 -19.79 5.57 2.85
N ILE A 79 -20.27 5.40 4.09
CA ILE A 79 -19.65 4.49 5.06
C ILE A 79 -19.59 3.06 4.50
N PHE A 80 -20.64 2.62 3.79
CA PHE A 80 -20.65 1.28 3.19
C PHE A 80 -19.63 1.14 2.06
N SER A 81 -19.50 2.15 1.20
CA SER A 81 -18.48 2.17 0.15
C SER A 81 -17.06 2.13 0.73
N LEU A 82 -16.79 2.96 1.74
CA LEU A 82 -15.50 2.99 2.43
C LEU A 82 -15.21 1.65 3.12
N MET A 83 -16.20 1.06 3.78
CA MET A 83 -16.07 -0.24 4.46
C MET A 83 -15.80 -1.38 3.48
N MET A 84 -16.49 -1.44 2.33
CA MET A 84 -16.21 -2.46 1.32
C MET A 84 -14.81 -2.29 0.72
N PHE A 85 -14.41 -1.05 0.42
CA PHE A 85 -13.05 -0.79 -0.07
C PHE A 85 -11.98 -1.16 0.97
N LEU A 86 -12.21 -0.85 2.24
CA LEU A 86 -11.38 -1.26 3.37
C LEU A 86 -11.23 -2.78 3.43
N MET A 87 -12.32 -3.54 3.24
CA MET A 87 -12.28 -5.01 3.23
C MET A 87 -11.44 -5.57 2.07
N ILE A 88 -11.51 -4.96 0.89
CA ILE A 88 -10.64 -5.32 -0.24
C ILE A 88 -9.18 -5.00 0.08
N MET A 89 -8.89 -3.80 0.58
CA MET A 89 -7.55 -3.39 0.99
C MET A 89 -6.98 -4.32 2.05
N LEU A 90 -7.80 -4.74 3.02
CA LEU A 90 -7.41 -5.70 4.06
C LEU A 90 -7.02 -7.04 3.45
N GLY A 91 -7.84 -7.61 2.57
CA GLY A 91 -7.54 -8.90 1.93
C GLY A 91 -6.28 -8.85 1.06
N VAL A 92 -6.15 -7.81 0.22
CA VAL A 92 -5.00 -7.63 -0.66
C VAL A 92 -3.71 -7.43 0.16
N THR A 93 -3.75 -6.59 1.19
CA THR A 93 -2.59 -6.36 2.08
C THR A 93 -2.21 -7.63 2.83
N THR A 94 -3.21 -8.40 3.30
CA THR A 94 -3.00 -9.69 3.96
C THR A 94 -2.32 -10.70 3.04
N TYR A 95 -2.74 -10.79 1.77
CA TYR A 95 -2.14 -11.67 0.79
C TYR A 95 -0.64 -11.37 0.60
N TYR A 96 -0.31 -10.12 0.28
CA TYR A 96 1.08 -9.74 -0.01
C TYR A 96 1.98 -9.75 1.24
N SER A 97 1.44 -9.40 2.41
CA SER A 97 2.15 -9.57 3.67
C SER A 97 2.50 -11.04 3.92
N SER A 98 1.53 -11.94 3.73
CA SER A 98 1.72 -13.39 3.89
C SER A 98 2.61 -14.01 2.82
N TYR A 99 2.64 -13.41 1.62
CA TYR A 99 3.56 -13.83 0.57
C TYR A 99 5.02 -13.56 0.95
N GLY A 100 5.29 -12.46 1.67
CA GLY A 100 6.58 -12.21 2.31
C GLY A 100 7.00 -13.35 3.25
N LEU A 101 6.09 -13.80 4.13
CA LEU A 101 6.36 -14.95 5.01
C LEU A 101 6.64 -16.25 4.22
N ALA A 102 5.87 -16.49 3.15
CA ALA A 102 6.08 -17.67 2.32
C ALA A 102 7.50 -17.72 1.74
N LEU A 103 8.03 -16.57 1.32
CA LEU A 103 9.39 -16.45 0.81
C LEU A 103 10.46 -16.62 1.89
N ILE A 104 10.22 -16.15 3.12
CA ILE A 104 11.10 -16.39 4.28
C ILE A 104 11.19 -17.89 4.59
N PHE A 105 10.05 -18.58 4.64
CA PHE A 105 10.02 -20.01 4.95
C PHE A 105 10.41 -20.91 3.76
N GLY A 106 10.63 -20.33 2.56
CA GLY A 106 10.91 -21.09 1.35
C GLY A 106 9.76 -21.98 0.91
N VAL A 107 8.52 -21.64 1.29
CA VAL A 107 7.32 -22.43 0.96
C VAL A 107 6.62 -21.85 -0.27
N GLY A 108 6.01 -22.74 -1.07
CA GLY A 108 5.29 -22.33 -2.29
C GLY A 108 4.00 -21.56 -2.01
N SER A 109 3.46 -20.92 -3.06
CA SER A 109 2.23 -20.10 -3.00
C SER A 109 1.00 -20.82 -2.45
N ARG A 110 0.97 -22.16 -2.52
CA ARG A 110 -0.10 -23.00 -1.94
C ARG A 110 -0.27 -22.82 -0.42
N TYR A 111 0.75 -22.34 0.28
CA TYR A 111 0.69 -22.12 1.73
C TYR A 111 0.26 -20.70 2.12
N ILE A 112 0.12 -19.78 1.15
CA ILE A 112 -0.30 -18.39 1.42
C ILE A 112 -1.63 -18.31 2.18
N PRO A 113 -2.68 -19.12 1.89
CA PRO A 113 -3.93 -19.07 2.66
C PRO A 113 -3.74 -19.36 4.14
N VAL A 114 -2.89 -20.32 4.48
CA VAL A 114 -2.63 -20.72 5.86
C VAL A 114 -1.85 -19.61 6.57
N LEU A 115 -0.87 -19.00 5.90
CA LEU A 115 -0.11 -17.86 6.43
C LEU A 115 -1.00 -16.60 6.58
N ALA A 116 -1.92 -16.37 5.65
CA ALA A 116 -2.90 -15.30 5.69
C ALA A 116 -3.89 -15.48 6.85
N LEU A 117 -4.42 -16.69 7.01
CA LEU A 117 -5.24 -17.08 8.15
C LEU A 117 -4.49 -16.82 9.46
N GLY A 118 -3.25 -17.30 9.57
CA GLY A 118 -2.41 -17.06 10.75
C GLY A 118 -2.18 -15.58 11.03
N THR A 119 -1.93 -14.78 10.00
CA THR A 119 -1.68 -13.33 10.12
C THR A 119 -2.92 -12.57 10.58
N VAL A 120 -4.09 -12.88 10.03
CA VAL A 120 -5.36 -12.25 10.45
C VAL A 120 -5.75 -12.71 11.84
N LEU A 121 -5.65 -14.00 12.16
CA LEU A 121 -5.94 -14.51 13.51
C LEU A 121 -5.01 -13.88 14.54
N LEU A 122 -3.71 -13.79 14.27
CA LEU A 122 -2.76 -13.08 15.12
C LEU A 122 -3.22 -11.63 15.35
N SER A 123 -3.60 -10.93 14.29
CA SER A 123 -4.07 -9.53 14.36
C SER A 123 -5.34 -9.40 15.20
N VAL A 124 -6.34 -10.26 14.99
CA VAL A 124 -7.59 -10.27 15.75
C VAL A 124 -7.35 -10.62 17.22
N ILE A 125 -6.55 -11.65 17.51
CA ILE A 125 -6.19 -12.04 18.88
C ILE A 125 -5.48 -10.90 19.59
N MET A 126 -4.52 -10.24 18.93
CA MET A 126 -3.86 -9.07 19.49
C MET A 126 -4.86 -7.96 19.80
N LEU A 127 -5.80 -7.65 18.91
CA LEU A 127 -6.82 -6.62 19.15
C LEU A 127 -7.75 -6.98 20.33
N ILE A 128 -8.11 -8.25 20.49
CA ILE A 128 -8.95 -8.72 21.60
C ILE A 128 -8.18 -8.67 22.93
N MET A 129 -6.96 -9.18 22.95
CA MET A 129 -6.16 -9.31 24.18
C MET A 129 -5.65 -7.96 24.68
N ALA A 130 -5.36 -7.03 23.77
CA ALA A 130 -4.53 -5.88 24.12
C ALA A 130 -5.23 -4.83 24.98
N LYS A 131 -6.57 -4.78 25.11
CA LYS A 131 -7.33 -3.86 26.00
C LYS A 131 -6.71 -2.44 26.15
N GLY A 132 -6.14 -1.86 25.07
CA GLY A 132 -5.46 -0.55 25.07
C GLY A 132 -3.92 -0.55 24.88
N ARG A 133 -3.24 -1.70 24.98
CA ARG A 133 -1.80 -1.86 24.68
C ARG A 133 -1.49 -2.09 23.19
N THR A 134 -2.50 -2.20 22.34
CA THR A 134 -2.32 -2.46 20.89
C THR A 134 -1.43 -1.40 20.25
N LEU A 135 -1.61 -0.14 20.68
CA LEU A 135 -0.84 0.99 20.16
C LEU A 135 0.66 0.85 20.46
N GLU A 136 1.03 0.32 21.64
CA GLU A 136 2.43 0.07 21.99
C GLU A 136 3.06 -0.98 21.07
N PHE A 137 2.33 -2.06 20.80
CA PHE A 137 2.79 -3.10 19.89
C PHE A 137 2.95 -2.58 18.46
N ILE A 138 1.94 -1.89 17.91
CA ILE A 138 2.02 -1.28 16.57
C ILE A 138 3.23 -0.35 16.46
N SER A 139 3.51 0.42 17.52
CA SER A 139 4.66 1.32 17.55
C SER A 139 5.99 0.55 17.47
N VAL A 140 6.15 -0.50 18.28
CA VAL A 140 7.36 -1.34 18.26
C VAL A 140 7.55 -2.02 16.91
N VAL A 141 6.48 -2.59 16.35
CA VAL A 141 6.53 -3.25 15.04
C VAL A 141 6.87 -2.26 13.92
N SER A 142 6.30 -1.04 13.96
CA SER A 142 6.59 0.01 12.97
C SER A 142 8.06 0.43 13.03
N ILE A 143 8.63 0.57 14.23
CA ILE A 143 10.07 0.88 14.40
C ILE A 143 10.93 -0.26 13.84
N LEU A 144 10.62 -1.52 14.20
CA LEU A 144 11.36 -2.68 13.69
C LEU A 144 11.30 -2.78 12.17
N PHE A 145 10.13 -2.53 11.59
CA PHE A 145 9.96 -2.45 10.14
C PHE A 145 10.90 -1.42 9.51
N VAL A 146 10.91 -0.17 10.00
CA VAL A 146 11.77 0.90 9.49
C VAL A 146 13.24 0.49 9.56
N LEU A 147 13.67 -0.07 10.69
CA LEU A 147 15.04 -0.53 10.89
C LEU A 147 15.41 -1.67 9.92
N PHE A 148 14.55 -2.67 9.76
CA PHE A 148 14.81 -3.80 8.85
C PHE A 148 14.79 -3.39 7.38
N ALA A 149 13.90 -2.47 7.00
CA ALA A 149 13.87 -1.90 5.66
C ALA A 149 15.18 -1.18 5.32
N LEU A 150 15.70 -0.36 6.23
CA LEU A 150 16.96 0.34 6.01
C LEU A 150 18.16 -0.60 6.04
N ALA A 151 18.22 -1.50 7.03
CA ALA A 151 19.28 -2.49 7.12
C ALA A 151 19.35 -3.35 5.85
N SER A 152 18.21 -3.85 5.37
CA SER A 152 18.16 -4.65 4.13
C SER A 152 18.63 -3.85 2.92
N ALA A 153 18.21 -2.59 2.75
CA ALA A 153 18.68 -1.75 1.65
C ALA A 153 20.22 -1.54 1.67
N PHE A 154 20.78 -1.24 2.85
CA PHE A 154 22.23 -1.08 2.99
C PHE A 154 23.00 -2.38 2.73
N MET A 155 22.51 -3.50 3.26
CA MET A 155 23.17 -4.79 3.07
C MET A 155 23.09 -5.25 1.60
N ILE A 156 21.94 -5.11 0.93
CA ILE A 156 21.78 -5.42 -0.49
C ILE A 156 22.72 -4.57 -1.34
N ARG A 157 22.86 -3.27 -1.05
CA ARG A 157 23.84 -2.40 -1.71
C ARG A 157 25.27 -2.92 -1.56
N ASN A 158 25.72 -3.14 -0.33
CA ASN A 158 27.11 -3.54 -0.07
C ASN A 158 27.42 -4.89 -0.71
N GLN A 159 26.43 -5.76 -0.74
CA GLN A 159 26.56 -7.08 -1.33
C GLN A 159 26.54 -7.04 -2.86
N ALA A 160 25.68 -6.23 -3.47
CA ALA A 160 25.69 -6.03 -4.92
C ALA A 160 27.04 -5.44 -5.38
N LEU A 161 27.57 -4.44 -4.67
CA LEU A 161 28.86 -3.82 -5.00
C LEU A 161 30.07 -4.77 -4.86
N SER A 162 29.96 -5.86 -4.10
CA SER A 162 31.04 -6.83 -3.93
C SER A 162 30.89 -8.07 -4.81
N THR A 163 29.68 -8.40 -5.26
CA THR A 163 29.40 -9.61 -6.06
C THR A 163 29.26 -9.31 -7.56
N VAL A 164 28.76 -8.13 -7.93
CA VAL A 164 28.51 -7.78 -9.34
C VAL A 164 29.83 -7.36 -9.99
N THR A 165 30.37 -8.24 -10.83
CA THR A 165 31.69 -8.05 -11.47
C THR A 165 31.61 -8.02 -13.00
N ALA A 166 30.61 -8.67 -13.61
CA ALA A 166 30.50 -8.69 -15.06
C ALA A 166 30.20 -7.28 -15.62
N PRO A 167 30.90 -6.82 -16.67
CA PRO A 167 30.74 -5.45 -17.18
C PRO A 167 29.29 -5.08 -17.53
N GLN A 168 28.54 -6.01 -18.12
CA GLN A 168 27.12 -5.80 -18.46
C GLN A 168 26.25 -5.72 -17.20
N ALA A 169 26.53 -6.53 -16.16
CA ALA A 169 25.82 -6.49 -14.89
C ALA A 169 26.01 -5.14 -14.19
N VAL A 170 27.25 -4.65 -14.17
CA VAL A 170 27.62 -3.33 -13.65
C VAL A 170 26.88 -2.23 -14.41
N GLN A 171 26.87 -2.30 -15.75
CA GLN A 171 26.17 -1.30 -16.57
C GLN A 171 24.67 -1.23 -16.28
N TYR A 172 23.98 -2.37 -16.13
CA TYR A 172 22.56 -2.37 -15.75
C TYR A 172 22.33 -1.79 -14.35
N MET A 173 23.17 -2.16 -13.38
CA MET A 173 23.09 -1.66 -12.02
C MET A 173 23.33 -0.15 -11.94
N GLU A 174 24.44 0.33 -12.50
CA GLU A 174 24.80 1.76 -12.51
C GLU A 174 23.81 2.57 -13.33
N GLY A 175 23.27 2.02 -14.42
CA GLY A 175 22.20 2.64 -15.19
C GLY A 175 20.94 2.85 -14.34
N ALA A 176 20.51 1.84 -13.58
CA ALA A 176 19.34 1.96 -12.71
C ALA A 176 19.59 2.90 -11.52
N VAL A 177 20.79 2.86 -10.92
CA VAL A 177 21.17 3.73 -9.80
C VAL A 177 21.26 5.19 -10.24
N SER A 178 21.92 5.46 -11.37
CA SER A 178 22.05 6.82 -11.92
C SER A 178 20.70 7.39 -12.34
N SER A 179 19.79 6.55 -12.86
CA SER A 179 18.42 6.91 -13.20
C SER A 179 17.65 7.51 -12.01
N ILE A 180 17.80 6.93 -10.81
CA ILE A 180 17.15 7.44 -9.57
C ILE A 180 17.54 8.89 -9.29
N THR A 181 18.81 9.25 -9.54
CA THR A 181 19.37 10.58 -9.28
C THR A 181 19.34 11.52 -10.50
N SER A 182 18.81 11.08 -11.63
CA SER A 182 18.83 11.85 -12.88
C SER A 182 17.59 12.73 -13.05
N PHE A 183 17.76 13.85 -13.76
CA PHE A 183 16.68 14.69 -14.26
C PHE A 183 16.39 14.44 -15.75
N ASP A 184 17.08 13.55 -16.43
CA ASP A 184 17.01 13.44 -17.90
C ASP A 184 15.93 12.49 -18.39
N LEU A 185 15.33 11.72 -17.49
CA LEU A 185 14.35 10.70 -17.84
C LEU A 185 13.02 11.30 -18.35
N PRO A 186 12.42 10.71 -19.39
CA PRO A 186 11.18 11.20 -19.97
C PRO A 186 9.97 10.85 -19.09
N LEU A 187 9.01 11.77 -19.03
CA LEU A 187 7.74 11.56 -18.35
C LEU A 187 6.70 11.08 -19.36
N THR A 188 5.94 10.06 -18.99
CA THR A 188 4.79 9.59 -19.78
C THR A 188 3.51 9.92 -19.05
N THR A 189 2.48 10.39 -19.77
CA THR A 189 1.20 10.78 -19.15
C THR A 189 0.58 9.61 -18.38
N ARG A 190 0.64 8.40 -18.94
CA ARG A 190 0.13 7.19 -18.31
C ARG A 190 0.91 6.81 -17.06
N GLY A 191 2.24 6.87 -17.10
CA GLY A 191 3.06 6.56 -15.93
C GLY A 191 2.91 7.61 -14.82
N VAL A 192 2.77 8.90 -15.15
CA VAL A 192 2.46 9.95 -14.17
C VAL A 192 1.10 9.70 -13.50
N LEU A 193 0.08 9.33 -14.27
CA LEU A 193 -1.24 8.99 -13.72
C LEU A 193 -1.16 7.79 -12.77
N PHE A 194 -0.46 6.73 -13.16
CA PHE A 194 -0.28 5.56 -12.30
C PHE A 194 0.54 5.88 -11.05
N MET A 195 1.56 6.74 -11.15
CA MET A 195 2.30 7.25 -10.01
C MET A 195 1.39 8.03 -9.06
N THR A 196 0.54 8.92 -9.57
CA THR A 196 -0.44 9.68 -8.77
C THR A 196 -1.37 8.76 -7.99
N VAL A 197 -1.96 7.74 -8.62
CA VAL A 197 -2.82 6.79 -7.90
C VAL A 197 -2.04 5.92 -6.93
N SER A 198 -0.80 5.55 -7.27
CA SER A 198 0.08 4.81 -6.37
C SER A 198 0.40 5.61 -5.12
N VAL A 199 0.56 6.93 -5.21
CA VAL A 199 0.73 7.81 -4.05
C VAL A 199 -0.51 7.78 -3.15
N PHE A 200 -1.71 7.90 -3.72
CA PHE A 200 -2.95 7.86 -2.92
C PHE A 200 -3.17 6.52 -2.21
N ILE A 201 -2.91 5.40 -2.90
CA ILE A 201 -2.93 4.06 -2.31
C ILE A 201 -1.87 3.92 -1.22
N SER A 202 -0.65 4.41 -1.47
CA SER A 202 0.45 4.29 -0.53
C SER A 202 0.21 5.08 0.75
N LEU A 203 -0.54 6.18 0.65
CA LEU A 203 -1.00 6.99 1.77
C LEU A 203 -2.34 6.52 2.35
N GLY A 204 -2.86 5.35 1.96
CA GLY A 204 -4.05 4.76 2.58
C GLY A 204 -5.35 5.57 2.42
N LEU A 205 -5.47 6.38 1.36
CA LEU A 205 -6.73 7.07 1.07
C LEU A 205 -7.78 6.11 0.50
N GLY A 206 -9.05 6.45 0.70
CA GLY A 206 -10.24 5.78 0.20
C GLY A 206 -10.91 4.81 1.19
N ALA A 207 -10.33 4.59 2.37
CA ALA A 207 -10.77 3.56 3.32
C ALA A 207 -11.55 4.10 4.53
N GLY A 208 -11.66 5.42 4.72
CA GLY A 208 -12.32 6.04 5.87
C GLY A 208 -11.49 6.04 7.16
N VAL A 209 -10.26 5.51 7.11
CA VAL A 209 -9.42 5.26 8.29
C VAL A 209 -9.09 6.56 9.02
N TYR A 210 -8.85 7.66 8.30
CA TYR A 210 -8.44 8.93 8.91
C TYR A 210 -9.54 9.61 9.71
N TYR A 211 -10.81 9.49 9.30
CA TYR A 211 -11.94 9.94 10.11
C TYR A 211 -12.00 9.20 11.45
N VAL A 212 -11.80 7.87 11.42
CA VAL A 212 -11.81 7.07 12.64
C VAL A 212 -10.61 7.39 13.53
N ILE A 213 -9.40 7.52 12.96
CA ILE A 213 -8.21 7.94 13.73
C ILE A 213 -8.45 9.30 14.42
N GLY A 214 -9.05 10.25 13.71
CA GLY A 214 -9.33 11.58 14.24
C GLY A 214 -10.22 11.57 15.49
N SER A 215 -11.24 10.70 15.55
CA SER A 215 -12.14 10.62 16.71
C SER A 215 -11.44 10.13 18.00
N PHE A 216 -10.37 9.34 17.86
CA PHE A 216 -9.58 8.85 19.01
C PHE A 216 -8.33 9.70 19.29
N THR A 217 -8.03 10.68 18.44
CA THR A 217 -6.82 11.48 18.57
C THR A 217 -6.92 12.47 19.76
N PRO A 218 -5.92 12.50 20.67
CA PRO A 218 -5.88 13.49 21.75
C PRO A 218 -5.83 14.92 21.22
N GLU A 219 -6.49 15.86 21.90
CA GLU A 219 -6.54 17.28 21.51
C GLU A 219 -5.13 17.89 21.40
N GLU A 220 -4.25 17.53 22.31
CA GLU A 220 -2.86 17.97 22.39
C GLU A 220 -1.96 17.50 21.25
N LEU A 221 -2.35 16.46 20.49
CA LEU A 221 -1.51 15.92 19.42
C LEU A 221 -1.52 16.87 18.22
N ASP A 222 -0.35 17.40 17.88
CA ASP A 222 -0.12 18.20 16.68
C ASP A 222 -0.03 17.31 15.44
N LEU A 223 -1.18 17.08 14.78
CA LEU A 223 -1.28 16.27 13.57
C LEU A 223 -0.34 16.75 12.46
N ARG A 224 -0.07 18.06 12.36
CA ARG A 224 0.80 18.60 11.30
C ARG A 224 2.23 18.11 11.46
N LYS A 225 2.75 18.11 12.69
CA LYS A 225 4.09 17.59 13.00
C LYS A 225 4.20 16.09 12.76
N VAL A 226 3.17 15.33 13.16
CA VAL A 226 3.13 13.88 12.93
C VAL A 226 3.15 13.59 11.43
N LEU A 227 2.26 14.22 10.66
CA LEU A 227 2.18 14.03 9.21
C LEU A 227 3.47 14.45 8.49
N ALA A 228 4.11 15.55 8.92
CA ALA A 228 5.39 15.97 8.37
C ALA A 228 6.52 14.95 8.63
N ALA A 229 6.58 14.38 9.84
CA ALA A 229 7.55 13.34 10.17
C ALA A 229 7.32 12.05 9.37
N VAL A 230 6.05 11.63 9.27
CA VAL A 230 5.65 10.45 8.47
C VAL A 230 5.98 10.66 7.00
N PHE A 231 5.71 11.85 6.46
CA PHE A 231 6.04 12.21 5.09
C PHE A 231 7.55 12.11 4.80
N ALA A 232 8.39 12.66 5.68
CA ALA A 232 9.84 12.55 5.55
C ALA A 232 10.31 11.09 5.58
N LEU A 233 9.76 10.29 6.49
CA LEU A 233 10.08 8.86 6.61
C LEU A 233 9.62 8.07 5.38
N GLN A 234 8.45 8.40 4.83
CA GLN A 234 7.92 7.79 3.61
C GLN A 234 8.84 8.02 2.41
N ILE A 235 9.31 9.26 2.23
CA ILE A 235 10.26 9.61 1.15
C ILE A 235 11.53 8.77 1.31
N LEU A 236 12.11 8.77 2.51
CA LEU A 236 13.34 8.05 2.81
C LEU A 236 13.20 6.54 2.52
N LEU A 237 12.12 5.91 2.97
CA LEU A 237 11.88 4.48 2.76
C LEU A 237 11.59 4.15 1.29
N SER A 238 10.90 5.04 0.57
CA SER A 238 10.62 4.86 -0.86
C SER A 238 11.92 4.91 -1.69
N PHE A 239 12.85 5.80 -1.36
CA PHE A 239 14.18 5.83 -1.96
C PHE A 239 15.01 4.60 -1.57
N ALA A 240 14.98 4.18 -0.30
CA ALA A 240 15.66 2.96 0.13
C ALA A 240 15.19 1.74 -0.67
N ALA A 241 13.88 1.61 -0.89
CA ALA A 241 13.31 0.56 -1.73
C ALA A 241 13.68 0.70 -3.22
N ALA A 242 13.77 1.91 -3.77
CA ALA A 242 14.29 2.16 -5.12
C ALA A 242 15.74 1.68 -5.28
N PHE A 243 16.62 2.00 -4.34
CA PHE A 243 17.99 1.51 -4.36
C PHE A 243 18.04 -0.01 -4.21
N THR A 244 17.23 -0.61 -3.34
CA THR A 244 17.13 -2.08 -3.22
C THR A 244 16.85 -2.75 -4.56
N VAL A 245 15.87 -2.24 -5.33
CA VAL A 245 15.55 -2.78 -6.65
C VAL A 245 16.69 -2.55 -7.65
N ALA A 246 17.26 -1.34 -7.68
CA ALA A 246 18.34 -1.00 -8.61
C ALA A 246 19.60 -1.86 -8.40
N TYR A 247 20.02 -2.07 -7.15
CA TYR A 247 21.14 -2.96 -6.84
C TYR A 247 20.82 -4.44 -7.11
N SER A 248 19.56 -4.87 -6.91
CA SER A 248 19.14 -6.23 -7.22
C SER A 248 19.15 -6.54 -8.72
N LEU A 249 19.01 -5.53 -9.59
CA LEU A 249 19.07 -5.70 -11.05
C LEU A 249 20.45 -6.21 -11.53
N GLY A 250 21.53 -5.66 -10.97
CA GLY A 250 22.89 -6.12 -11.28
C GLY A 250 23.12 -7.56 -10.82
N ALA A 251 22.71 -7.88 -9.59
CA ALA A 251 22.79 -9.23 -9.05
C ALA A 251 21.96 -10.23 -9.89
N ALA A 252 20.80 -9.82 -10.39
CA ALA A 252 19.97 -10.64 -11.27
C ALA A 252 20.67 -11.00 -12.58
N TYR A 253 21.30 -10.02 -13.22
CA TYR A 253 22.04 -10.27 -14.46
C TYR A 253 23.26 -11.16 -14.23
N GLN A 254 24.03 -10.90 -13.17
CA GLN A 254 25.20 -11.71 -12.80
C GLN A 254 24.78 -13.18 -12.57
N ALA A 255 23.74 -13.41 -11.78
CA ALA A 255 23.20 -14.73 -11.48
C ALA A 255 22.78 -15.49 -12.75
N TYR A 256 22.07 -14.81 -13.66
CA TYR A 256 21.70 -15.37 -14.96
C TYR A 256 22.95 -15.73 -15.78
N GLY A 257 23.93 -14.83 -15.87
CA GLY A 257 25.15 -15.06 -16.64
C GLY A 257 25.96 -16.26 -16.14
N GLU A 258 26.11 -16.39 -14.82
CA GLU A 258 26.78 -17.53 -14.19
C GLU A 258 26.02 -18.83 -14.40
N ALA A 259 24.69 -18.81 -14.27
CA ALA A 259 23.85 -19.98 -14.49
C ALA A 259 23.91 -20.46 -15.95
N PHE A 260 23.84 -19.53 -16.90
CA PHE A 260 23.88 -19.83 -18.33
C PHE A 260 25.24 -20.42 -18.79
N GLN A 261 26.34 -20.01 -18.15
CA GLN A 261 27.68 -20.51 -18.46
C GLN A 261 28.01 -21.84 -17.75
N ASN A 262 27.23 -22.23 -16.73
CA ASN A 262 27.48 -23.44 -15.96
C ASN A 262 26.77 -24.65 -16.58
N PRO A 263 27.50 -25.63 -17.15
CA PRO A 263 26.89 -26.80 -17.78
C PRO A 263 26.15 -27.72 -16.80
N ASN A 264 26.35 -27.55 -15.48
CA ASN A 264 25.69 -28.34 -14.45
C ASN A 264 24.31 -27.79 -14.05
N ILE A 265 23.95 -26.58 -14.49
CA ILE A 265 22.66 -25.97 -14.17
C ILE A 265 21.68 -26.28 -15.33
N PRO A 266 20.49 -26.83 -15.05
CA PRO A 266 19.50 -27.10 -16.09
C PRO A 266 19.13 -25.83 -16.88
N ALA A 267 18.91 -25.99 -18.19
CA ALA A 267 18.50 -24.88 -19.06
C ALA A 267 17.22 -24.18 -18.57
N ASP A 268 16.29 -24.92 -17.98
CA ASP A 268 15.04 -24.40 -17.43
C ASP A 268 15.27 -23.44 -16.25
N GLU A 269 16.26 -23.73 -15.40
CA GLU A 269 16.61 -22.89 -14.26
C GLU A 269 17.28 -21.59 -14.71
N SER A 270 18.19 -21.69 -15.68
CA SER A 270 18.82 -20.54 -16.33
C SER A 270 17.79 -19.64 -17.04
N MET A 271 16.82 -20.25 -17.73
CA MET A 271 15.72 -19.53 -18.36
C MET A 271 14.83 -18.84 -17.33
N LYS A 272 14.57 -19.47 -16.17
CA LYS A 272 13.82 -18.86 -15.08
C LYS A 272 14.52 -17.61 -14.54
N LEU A 273 15.85 -17.65 -14.37
CA LEU A 273 16.63 -16.48 -13.94
C LEU A 273 16.63 -15.37 -15.01
N PHE A 274 16.73 -15.74 -16.29
CA PHE A 274 16.63 -14.79 -17.39
C PHE A 274 15.28 -14.04 -17.41
N MET A 275 14.18 -14.77 -17.25
CA MET A 275 12.84 -14.16 -17.21
C MET A 275 12.70 -13.16 -16.06
N LYS A 276 13.20 -13.50 -14.87
CA LYS A 276 13.18 -12.59 -13.71
C LYS A 276 14.06 -11.36 -13.90
N PHE A 277 15.24 -11.51 -14.51
CA PHE A 277 16.07 -10.38 -14.89
C PHE A 277 15.30 -9.47 -15.86
N ASN A 278 14.65 -10.03 -16.88
CA ASN A 278 13.88 -9.25 -17.83
C ASN A 278 12.70 -8.53 -17.16
N ASP A 279 12.03 -9.17 -16.21
CA ASP A 279 10.97 -8.55 -15.42
C ASP A 279 11.46 -7.36 -14.58
N LEU A 280 12.63 -7.48 -13.94
CA LEU A 280 13.26 -6.37 -13.21
C LEU A 280 13.74 -5.25 -14.15
N LYS A 281 14.29 -5.61 -15.31
CA LYS A 281 14.70 -4.64 -16.34
C LYS A 281 13.48 -3.86 -16.83
N ASP A 282 12.38 -4.54 -17.13
CA ASP A 282 11.11 -3.93 -17.50
C ASP A 282 10.58 -3.03 -16.38
N TYR A 283 10.67 -3.45 -15.12
CA TYR A 283 10.29 -2.64 -13.97
C TYR A 283 11.09 -1.33 -13.90
N ALA A 284 12.40 -1.39 -14.16
CA ALA A 284 13.30 -0.26 -14.09
C ALA A 284 13.21 0.69 -15.31
N THR A 285 12.69 0.23 -16.45
CA THR A 285 12.73 1.00 -17.72
C THR A 285 11.36 1.35 -18.29
N ASN A 286 10.32 0.54 -18.02
CA ASN A 286 8.99 0.73 -18.58
C ASN A 286 8.07 1.49 -17.62
N SER A 287 7.96 2.80 -17.84
CA SER A 287 7.10 3.70 -17.06
C SER A 287 5.60 3.45 -17.24
N GLU A 288 5.18 2.79 -18.33
CA GLU A 288 3.77 2.57 -18.66
C GLU A 288 3.20 1.23 -18.15
N LYS A 289 4.07 0.32 -17.71
CA LYS A 289 3.64 -0.97 -17.13
C LYS A 289 2.75 -0.70 -15.90
N SER A 290 1.75 -1.53 -15.66
CA SER A 290 0.80 -1.30 -14.56
C SER A 290 1.51 -1.39 -13.19
N PRO A 291 1.08 -0.62 -12.17
CA PRO A 291 1.50 -0.83 -10.78
C PRO A 291 1.35 -2.30 -10.34
N MET A 292 0.32 -2.98 -10.82
CA MET A 292 -0.05 -4.34 -10.43
C MET A 292 1.02 -5.35 -10.84
N ASP A 293 1.43 -5.31 -12.11
CA ASP A 293 2.51 -6.18 -12.60
C ASP A 293 3.83 -5.87 -11.88
N SER A 294 4.01 -4.63 -11.43
CA SER A 294 5.23 -4.15 -10.78
C SER A 294 5.38 -4.70 -9.35
N ILE A 295 4.27 -4.94 -8.65
CA ILE A 295 4.29 -5.55 -7.31
C ILE A 295 4.88 -6.97 -7.36
N GLU A 296 4.48 -7.78 -8.33
CA GLU A 296 4.97 -9.17 -8.45
C GLU A 296 6.47 -9.23 -8.72
N VAL A 297 7.00 -8.28 -9.50
CA VAL A 297 8.44 -8.17 -9.77
C VAL A 297 9.24 -7.93 -8.49
N PHE A 298 8.76 -7.08 -7.58
CA PHE A 298 9.47 -6.85 -6.31
C PHE A 298 9.62 -8.15 -5.49
N TYR A 299 8.56 -8.96 -5.45
CA TYR A 299 8.59 -10.26 -4.77
C TYR A 299 9.45 -11.33 -5.48
N SER A 300 9.93 -11.06 -6.69
CA SER A 300 10.90 -11.94 -7.37
C SER A 300 12.35 -11.75 -6.87
N ILE A 301 12.65 -10.62 -6.22
CA ILE A 301 14.00 -10.28 -5.73
C ILE A 301 14.58 -11.36 -4.80
N PRO A 302 13.84 -11.89 -3.81
CA PRO A 302 14.35 -12.98 -2.98
C PRO A 302 14.80 -14.21 -3.77
N GLU A 303 14.08 -14.56 -4.84
CA GLU A 303 14.46 -15.71 -5.66
C GLU A 303 15.68 -15.43 -6.55
N ILE A 304 16.04 -14.16 -6.75
CA ILE A 304 17.28 -13.76 -7.42
C ILE A 304 18.44 -13.78 -6.43
N LEU A 305 18.23 -13.30 -5.21
CA LEU A 305 19.29 -13.26 -4.20
C LEU A 305 19.68 -14.66 -3.73
N ARG A 306 18.71 -15.58 -3.65
CA ARG A 306 18.91 -16.95 -3.15
C ARG A 306 19.93 -17.71 -3.98
N GLY A 307 21.00 -18.18 -3.33
CA GLY A 307 22.09 -18.95 -3.93
C GLY A 307 23.09 -18.14 -4.75
N ASN A 308 22.76 -16.90 -5.13
CA ASN A 308 23.61 -16.08 -6.01
C ASN A 308 24.39 -15.00 -5.26
N VAL A 309 24.12 -14.86 -3.96
CA VAL A 309 24.60 -13.76 -3.16
C VAL A 309 25.02 -14.25 -1.76
N PRO A 310 26.22 -13.89 -1.25
CA PRO A 310 26.61 -14.17 0.13
C PRO A 310 25.58 -13.64 1.15
N ASN A 311 25.30 -14.43 2.20
CA ASN A 311 24.31 -14.12 3.23
C ASN A 311 22.87 -13.89 2.68
N ASP A 312 22.54 -14.48 1.53
CA ASP A 312 21.22 -14.44 0.90
C ASP A 312 20.07 -14.67 1.89
N THR A 313 20.19 -15.65 2.78
CA THR A 313 19.15 -16.05 3.71
C THR A 313 18.83 -14.94 4.70
N THR A 314 19.87 -14.27 5.24
CA THR A 314 19.70 -13.12 6.14
C THR A 314 19.13 -11.92 5.40
N LEU A 315 19.60 -11.66 4.18
CA LEU A 315 19.10 -10.57 3.34
C LEU A 315 17.61 -10.74 3.01
N ILE A 316 17.24 -11.93 2.55
CA ILE A 316 15.86 -12.30 2.22
C ILE A 316 15.00 -12.20 3.47
N ALA A 317 15.47 -12.73 4.61
CA ALA A 317 14.74 -12.65 5.87
C ALA A 317 14.49 -11.20 6.27
N LEU A 318 15.50 -10.33 6.28
CA LEU A 318 15.34 -8.92 6.64
C LEU A 318 14.40 -8.18 5.68
N LEU A 319 14.58 -8.35 4.37
CA LEU A 319 13.76 -7.68 3.36
C LEU A 319 12.29 -8.12 3.47
N MET A 320 12.02 -9.42 3.47
CA MET A 320 10.66 -9.96 3.51
C MET A 320 10.01 -9.77 4.88
N LEU A 321 10.77 -9.81 5.97
CA LEU A 321 10.24 -9.53 7.30
C LEU A 321 9.87 -8.05 7.42
N SER A 322 10.64 -7.14 6.83
CA SER A 322 10.26 -5.72 6.78
C SER A 322 8.90 -5.53 6.07
N LEU A 323 8.69 -6.19 4.92
CA LEU A 323 7.40 -6.16 4.22
C LEU A 323 6.27 -6.78 5.04
N TYR A 324 6.52 -7.92 5.70
CA TYR A 324 5.54 -8.56 6.56
C TYR A 324 5.12 -7.64 7.71
N LEU A 325 6.07 -6.99 8.39
CA LEU A 325 5.79 -6.10 9.52
C LEU A 325 5.05 -4.82 9.07
N ALA A 326 5.40 -4.26 7.90
CA ALA A 326 4.64 -3.16 7.29
C ALA A 326 3.20 -3.58 6.95
N GLY A 327 3.02 -4.80 6.45
CA GLY A 327 1.70 -5.36 6.18
C GLY A 327 0.91 -5.59 7.46
N LEU A 328 1.53 -6.17 8.48
CA LEU A 328 0.92 -6.48 9.77
C LEU A 328 0.40 -5.22 10.47
N THR A 329 1.20 -4.14 10.49
CA THR A 329 0.78 -2.85 11.06
C THR A 329 -0.44 -2.28 10.34
N THR A 330 -0.45 -2.33 9.01
CA THR A 330 -1.59 -1.91 8.19
C THR A 330 -2.83 -2.79 8.44
N ILE A 331 -2.66 -4.11 8.48
CA ILE A 331 -3.73 -5.10 8.70
C ILE A 331 -4.42 -4.88 10.05
N ILE A 332 -3.65 -4.69 11.13
CA ILE A 332 -4.19 -4.43 12.47
C ILE A 332 -5.07 -3.18 12.46
N ILE A 333 -4.60 -2.11 11.80
CA ILE A 333 -5.33 -0.84 11.72
C ILE A 333 -6.60 -0.99 10.87
N LEU A 334 -6.52 -1.64 9.71
CA LEU A 334 -7.69 -1.90 8.88
C LEU A 334 -8.74 -2.74 9.63
N ILE A 335 -8.34 -3.77 10.38
CA ILE A 335 -9.28 -4.58 11.17
C ILE A 335 -9.93 -3.76 12.29
N GLU A 336 -9.15 -2.97 13.04
CA GLU A 336 -9.69 -2.15 14.13
C GLU A 336 -10.65 -1.07 13.60
N MET A 337 -10.26 -0.31 12.57
CA MET A 337 -11.11 0.74 12.01
C MET A 337 -12.35 0.17 11.32
N GLY A 338 -12.18 -0.92 10.55
CA GLY A 338 -13.32 -1.62 9.95
C GLY A 338 -14.27 -2.17 11.00
N SER A 339 -13.76 -2.70 12.12
CA SER A 339 -14.58 -3.18 13.24
C SER A 339 -15.33 -2.05 13.92
N GLN A 340 -14.71 -0.88 14.11
CA GLN A 340 -15.37 0.29 14.68
C GLN A 340 -16.47 0.82 13.76
N MET A 341 -16.19 1.00 12.46
CA MET A 341 -17.21 1.39 11.46
C MET A 341 -18.38 0.40 11.44
N LEU A 342 -18.09 -0.90 11.43
CA LEU A 342 -19.12 -1.93 11.40
C LEU A 342 -19.92 -1.99 12.70
N SER A 343 -19.28 -1.83 13.86
CA SER A 343 -19.93 -1.81 15.17
C SER A 343 -20.89 -0.63 15.28
N GLU A 344 -20.52 0.55 14.77
CA GLU A 344 -21.39 1.73 14.77
C GLU A 344 -22.58 1.59 13.81
N VAL A 345 -22.35 1.08 12.59
CA VAL A 345 -23.39 0.97 11.57
C VAL A 345 -24.36 -0.17 11.84
N MET A 346 -23.85 -1.34 12.21
CA MET A 346 -24.63 -2.57 12.39
C MET A 346 -24.98 -2.87 13.86
N GLN A 347 -24.55 -2.01 14.79
CA GLN A 347 -24.74 -2.20 16.25
C GLN A 347 -24.19 -3.55 16.76
N LEU A 348 -23.15 -4.08 16.11
CA LEU A 348 -22.51 -5.33 16.52
C LEU A 348 -21.58 -5.11 17.71
N GLY A 349 -21.46 -6.14 18.56
CA GLY A 349 -20.45 -6.14 19.62
C GLY A 349 -19.02 -6.11 19.06
N ARG A 350 -18.05 -5.61 19.83
CA ARG A 350 -16.64 -5.50 19.41
C ARG A 350 -16.06 -6.83 18.90
N ASN A 351 -16.24 -7.92 19.65
CA ASN A 351 -15.67 -9.22 19.25
C ASN A 351 -16.31 -9.76 17.97
N GLN A 352 -17.60 -9.52 17.78
CA GLN A 352 -18.33 -9.94 16.58
C GLN A 352 -17.88 -9.14 15.36
N SER A 353 -17.72 -7.82 15.50
CA SER A 353 -17.25 -6.96 14.40
C SER A 353 -15.79 -7.24 14.02
N LEU A 354 -14.89 -7.43 14.99
CA LEU A 354 -13.51 -7.88 14.74
C LEU A 354 -13.49 -9.23 14.00
N GLY A 355 -14.28 -10.19 14.46
CA GLY A 355 -14.40 -11.51 13.84
C GLY A 355 -14.92 -11.44 12.40
N PHE A 356 -15.93 -10.61 12.14
CA PHE A 356 -16.51 -10.44 10.81
C PHE A 356 -15.51 -9.80 9.83
N VAL A 357 -14.89 -8.68 10.21
CA VAL A 357 -13.90 -7.99 9.37
C VAL A 357 -12.69 -8.89 9.10
N GLY A 358 -12.19 -9.58 10.13
CA GLY A 358 -11.14 -10.58 9.98
C GLY A 358 -11.54 -11.71 9.02
N LEU A 359 -12.75 -12.26 9.15
CA LEU A 359 -13.25 -13.32 8.27
C LEU A 359 -13.27 -12.91 6.80
N ILE A 360 -13.78 -11.72 6.49
CA ILE A 360 -13.78 -11.21 5.12
C ILE A 360 -12.35 -11.02 4.59
N GLY A 361 -11.46 -10.45 5.41
CA GLY A 361 -10.04 -10.31 5.06
C GLY A 361 -9.38 -11.65 4.70
N MET A 362 -9.67 -12.70 5.47
CA MET A 362 -9.19 -14.06 5.22
C MET A 362 -9.75 -14.66 3.94
N ILE A 363 -11.05 -14.50 3.68
CA ILE A 363 -11.70 -15.01 2.46
C ILE A 363 -11.09 -14.37 1.22
N VAL A 364 -10.97 -13.03 1.21
CA VAL A 364 -10.37 -12.30 0.07
C VAL A 364 -8.91 -12.72 -0.13
N ALA A 365 -8.10 -12.74 0.93
CA ALA A 365 -6.70 -13.16 0.84
C ALA A 365 -6.55 -14.62 0.37
N GLY A 366 -7.40 -15.53 0.86
CA GLY A 366 -7.39 -16.94 0.46
C GLY A 366 -7.77 -17.14 -1.02
N ALA A 367 -8.76 -16.39 -1.51
CA ALA A 367 -9.19 -16.45 -2.91
C ALA A 367 -8.09 -16.02 -3.90
N MET A 368 -7.19 -15.12 -3.48
CA MET A 368 -6.07 -14.63 -4.28
C MET A 368 -4.95 -15.65 -4.53
N VAL A 369 -5.07 -16.92 -4.08
CA VAL A 369 -4.16 -17.98 -4.54
C VAL A 369 -4.31 -18.27 -6.03
N VAL A 370 -5.52 -18.08 -6.56
CA VAL A 370 -5.79 -18.22 -8.00
C VAL A 370 -5.32 -16.96 -8.71
N GLY A 371 -4.42 -17.08 -9.68
CA GLY A 371 -3.75 -15.93 -10.32
C GLY A 371 -4.68 -14.90 -10.97
N ASP A 372 -5.76 -15.35 -11.63
CA ASP A 372 -6.74 -14.44 -12.22
C ASP A 372 -7.56 -13.69 -11.16
N VAL A 373 -7.94 -14.40 -10.08
CA VAL A 373 -8.66 -13.81 -8.94
C VAL A 373 -7.76 -12.82 -8.20
N ARG A 374 -6.48 -13.14 -8.04
CA ARG A 374 -5.46 -12.22 -7.53
C ARG A 374 -5.42 -10.95 -8.34
N THR A 375 -5.27 -11.07 -9.67
CA THR A 375 -5.23 -9.92 -10.57
C THR A 375 -6.49 -9.08 -10.39
N MET A 376 -7.67 -9.69 -10.40
CA MET A 376 -8.95 -9.00 -10.20
C MET A 376 -8.99 -8.17 -8.91
N PHE A 377 -8.60 -8.74 -7.76
CA PHE A 377 -8.62 -8.01 -6.48
C PHE A 377 -7.53 -6.94 -6.37
N VAL A 378 -6.33 -7.20 -6.89
CA VAL A 378 -5.23 -6.22 -6.87
C VAL A 378 -5.54 -5.02 -7.75
N VAL A 379 -6.30 -5.22 -8.83
CA VAL A 379 -6.71 -4.11 -9.72
C VAL A 379 -7.61 -3.11 -9.01
N VAL A 380 -8.51 -3.58 -8.12
CA VAL A 380 -9.54 -2.73 -7.49
C VAL A 380 -8.93 -1.47 -6.85
N PRO A 381 -7.95 -1.56 -5.92
CA PRO A 381 -7.28 -0.39 -5.35
C PRO A 381 -6.75 0.58 -6.42
N PHE A 382 -6.02 0.10 -7.42
CA PHE A 382 -5.39 0.98 -8.42
C PHE A 382 -6.36 1.50 -9.50
N ALA A 383 -7.51 0.86 -9.68
CA ALA A 383 -8.53 1.31 -10.62
C ALA A 383 -9.38 2.45 -10.05
N VAL A 384 -9.79 2.33 -8.78
CA VAL A 384 -10.79 3.24 -8.18
C VAL A 384 -10.33 4.03 -6.96
N ALA A 385 -9.08 3.91 -6.47
CA ALA A 385 -8.67 4.64 -5.26
C ALA A 385 -8.83 6.15 -5.33
N ALA A 386 -8.52 6.78 -6.47
CA ALA A 386 -8.72 8.22 -6.60
C ALA A 386 -10.23 8.58 -6.56
N LEU A 387 -11.11 7.73 -7.09
CA LEU A 387 -12.57 7.91 -6.94
C LEU A 387 -12.99 7.70 -5.48
N MET A 388 -12.46 6.67 -4.81
CA MET A 388 -12.75 6.39 -3.40
C MET A 388 -12.28 7.53 -2.50
N ALA A 389 -11.11 8.11 -2.76
CA ALA A 389 -10.61 9.29 -2.05
C ALA A 389 -11.50 10.52 -2.33
N ALA A 390 -11.96 10.72 -3.58
CA ALA A 390 -12.91 11.80 -3.89
C ALA A 390 -14.22 11.65 -3.10
N VAL A 391 -14.71 10.42 -2.99
CA VAL A 391 -15.90 10.06 -2.22
C VAL A 391 -15.67 10.25 -0.72
N GLU A 392 -14.53 9.80 -0.19
CA GLU A 392 -14.13 9.96 1.21
C GLU A 392 -14.03 11.43 1.62
N SER A 393 -13.53 12.29 0.73
CA SER A 393 -13.37 13.71 1.01
C SER A 393 -14.65 14.54 0.81
N TYR A 394 -15.70 13.98 0.20
CA TYR A 394 -16.97 14.68 -0.05
C TYR A 394 -17.63 15.29 1.22
N PRO A 395 -17.71 14.59 2.38
CA PRO A 395 -18.24 15.14 3.62
C PRO A 395 -17.60 16.46 4.05
N LEU A 396 -16.32 16.67 3.73
CA LEU A 396 -15.58 17.88 4.08
C LEU A 396 -16.16 19.15 3.42
N LEU A 397 -16.99 19.05 2.37
CA LEU A 397 -17.65 20.19 1.74
C LEU A 397 -18.76 20.82 2.60
N SER A 398 -19.22 20.12 3.64
CA SER A 398 -20.17 20.67 4.60
C SER A 398 -19.58 21.93 5.26
N SER A 399 -20.40 22.96 5.44
CA SER A 399 -19.97 24.26 6.01
C SER A 399 -19.40 24.16 7.42
N GLU A 400 -19.72 23.08 8.13
CA GLU A 400 -19.34 22.88 9.51
C GLU A 400 -17.94 22.24 9.64
N LEU A 401 -17.40 21.64 8.57
CA LEU A 401 -16.17 20.82 8.64
C LEU A 401 -14.94 21.47 8.00
N THR A 402 -15.09 22.33 6.98
CA THR A 402 -13.93 23.00 6.34
C THR A 402 -14.08 24.51 6.25
N HIS A 403 -12.97 25.20 6.48
CA HIS A 403 -12.87 26.65 6.28
C HIS A 403 -12.59 27.02 4.82
N ASN A 404 -12.08 26.07 4.00
CA ASN A 404 -11.66 26.36 2.62
C ASN A 404 -12.31 25.40 1.61
N LYS A 405 -13.61 25.60 1.39
CA LYS A 405 -14.42 24.78 0.48
C LYS A 405 -13.88 24.76 -0.95
N ALA A 406 -13.36 25.89 -1.44
CA ALA A 406 -12.85 26.00 -2.80
C ALA A 406 -11.67 25.04 -3.05
N VAL A 407 -10.73 24.97 -2.11
CA VAL A 407 -9.59 24.05 -2.21
C VAL A 407 -10.04 22.60 -2.13
N VAL A 408 -10.93 22.26 -1.19
CA VAL A 408 -11.47 20.90 -1.07
C VAL A 408 -12.21 20.49 -2.35
N SER A 409 -13.04 21.36 -2.92
CA SER A 409 -13.74 21.10 -4.18
C SER A 409 -12.78 20.88 -5.36
N ALA A 410 -11.72 21.70 -5.46
CA ALA A 410 -10.70 21.53 -6.50
C ALA A 410 -9.95 20.20 -6.36
N VAL A 411 -9.61 19.81 -5.13
CA VAL A 411 -8.98 18.52 -4.84
C VAL A 411 -9.90 17.35 -5.20
N ILE A 412 -11.18 17.40 -4.80
CA ILE A 412 -12.17 16.37 -5.15
C ILE A 412 -12.30 16.24 -6.67
N LEU A 413 -12.33 17.37 -7.40
CA LEU A 413 -12.40 17.35 -8.87
C LEU A 413 -11.16 16.69 -9.49
N LEU A 414 -9.96 17.01 -8.99
CA LEU A 414 -8.72 16.39 -9.44
C LEU A 414 -8.71 14.88 -9.18
N LEU A 415 -9.14 14.46 -7.99
CA LEU A 415 -9.28 13.05 -7.63
C LEU A 415 -10.30 12.32 -8.51
N PHE A 416 -11.43 12.97 -8.79
CA PHE A 416 -12.47 12.41 -9.64
C PHE A 416 -11.98 12.22 -11.09
N VAL A 417 -11.35 13.24 -11.68
CA VAL A 417 -10.82 13.17 -13.04
C VAL A 417 -9.70 12.13 -13.15
N SER A 418 -8.76 12.11 -12.21
CA SER A 418 -7.69 11.10 -12.20
C SER A 418 -8.24 9.69 -12.02
N GLY A 419 -9.25 9.51 -11.16
CA GLY A 419 -9.93 8.24 -10.95
C GLY A 419 -10.71 7.73 -12.18
N LEU A 420 -11.38 8.62 -12.91
CA LEU A 420 -12.03 8.26 -14.18
C LEU A 420 -10.99 7.85 -15.24
N ALA A 421 -9.85 8.54 -15.30
CA ALA A 421 -8.78 8.19 -16.22
C ALA A 421 -8.17 6.81 -15.90
N THR A 422 -7.88 6.49 -14.63
CA THR A 422 -7.36 5.16 -14.26
C THR A 422 -8.37 4.05 -14.49
N LEU A 423 -9.64 4.32 -14.22
CA LEU A 423 -10.73 3.39 -14.49
C LEU A 423 -10.82 3.10 -16.00
N TYR A 424 -10.75 4.12 -16.85
CA TYR A 424 -10.75 3.96 -18.30
C TYR A 424 -9.60 3.06 -18.79
N TYR A 425 -8.37 3.29 -18.32
CA TYR A 425 -7.23 2.44 -18.67
C TYR A 425 -7.36 1.00 -18.18
N SER A 426 -8.03 0.80 -17.04
CA SER A 426 -8.27 -0.54 -16.49
C SER A 426 -9.36 -1.29 -17.28
N LEU A 427 -10.42 -0.60 -17.72
CA LEU A 427 -11.49 -1.19 -18.54
C LEU A 427 -11.05 -1.49 -19.98
N THR A 428 -10.10 -0.72 -20.51
CA THR A 428 -9.53 -0.91 -21.85
C THR A 428 -8.29 -1.82 -21.88
N ALA A 429 -7.83 -2.31 -20.72
CA ALA A 429 -6.69 -3.21 -20.64
C ALA A 429 -6.96 -4.53 -21.40
N PRO A 430 -5.93 -5.16 -21.99
CA PRO A 430 -6.12 -6.39 -22.77
C PRO A 430 -6.52 -7.61 -21.91
N LYS A 431 -6.04 -7.68 -20.67
CA LYS A 431 -6.27 -8.81 -19.76
C LYS A 431 -7.69 -8.76 -19.19
N MET A 432 -8.51 -9.79 -19.42
CA MET A 432 -9.87 -9.88 -18.88
C MET A 432 -9.96 -9.77 -17.34
N PRO A 433 -9.06 -10.40 -16.55
CA PRO A 433 -9.08 -10.22 -15.09
C PRO A 433 -8.95 -8.77 -14.63
N VAL A 434 -8.22 -7.93 -15.38
CA VAL A 434 -8.07 -6.50 -15.10
C VAL A 434 -9.40 -5.77 -15.31
N LYS A 435 -10.12 -6.08 -16.39
CA LYS A 435 -11.43 -5.48 -16.65
C LYS A 435 -12.44 -5.85 -15.56
N ILE A 436 -12.47 -7.12 -15.15
CA ILE A 436 -13.36 -7.59 -14.09
C ILE A 436 -13.03 -6.89 -12.77
N GLY A 437 -11.74 -6.73 -12.44
CA GLY A 437 -11.30 -5.97 -11.26
C GLY A 437 -11.75 -4.51 -11.29
N ALA A 438 -11.68 -3.85 -12.45
CA ALA A 438 -12.19 -2.49 -12.62
C ALA A 438 -13.71 -2.39 -12.41
N VAL A 439 -14.48 -3.36 -12.94
CA VAL A 439 -15.93 -3.45 -12.72
C VAL A 439 -16.25 -3.72 -11.25
N LEU A 440 -15.51 -4.62 -10.59
CA LEU A 440 -15.65 -4.86 -9.15
C LEU A 440 -15.38 -3.59 -8.34
N GLY A 441 -14.39 -2.78 -8.73
CA GLY A 441 -14.14 -1.47 -8.13
C GLY A 441 -15.32 -0.51 -8.27
N LEU A 442 -15.97 -0.48 -9.44
CA LEU A 442 -17.20 0.31 -9.64
C LEU A 442 -18.36 -0.15 -8.77
N VAL A 443 -18.49 -1.46 -8.52
CA VAL A 443 -19.52 -2.01 -7.61
C VAL A 443 -19.37 -1.43 -6.20
N LEU A 444 -18.14 -1.11 -5.75
CA LEU A 444 -17.91 -0.49 -4.45
C LEU A 444 -18.56 0.90 -4.31
N LEU A 445 -18.81 1.58 -5.43
CA LEU A 445 -19.44 2.90 -5.47
C LEU A 445 -20.96 2.85 -5.57
N VAL A 446 -21.57 1.68 -5.75
CA VAL A 446 -23.04 1.52 -5.83
C VAL A 446 -23.77 2.11 -4.60
N PRO A 447 -23.30 1.92 -3.34
CA PRO A 447 -23.98 2.51 -2.19
C PRO A 447 -24.10 4.03 -2.30
N VAL A 448 -23.12 4.73 -2.88
CA VAL A 448 -23.14 6.20 -3.04
C VAL A 448 -24.42 6.67 -3.73
N LEU A 449 -24.91 5.90 -4.72
CA LEU A 449 -26.14 6.20 -5.47
C LEU A 449 -27.42 6.04 -4.62
N MET A 450 -27.34 5.28 -3.52
CA MET A 450 -28.45 4.99 -2.63
C MET A 450 -28.58 5.99 -1.47
N ASN A 451 -27.75 7.03 -1.42
CA ASN A 451 -27.74 7.99 -0.31
C ASN A 451 -29.13 8.62 -0.04
N GLY A 452 -29.86 8.97 -1.10
CA GLY A 452 -31.20 9.54 -0.99
C GLY A 452 -32.25 8.57 -0.42
N MET A 453 -32.07 7.26 -0.57
CA MET A 453 -32.98 6.26 0.01
C MET A 453 -32.79 6.17 1.52
N LEU A 454 -31.54 6.19 2.00
CA LEU A 454 -31.22 6.11 3.43
C LEU A 454 -31.64 7.35 4.22
N LEU A 455 -31.71 8.52 3.57
CA LEU A 455 -32.17 9.76 4.20
C LEU A 455 -33.70 9.88 4.25
N LYS A 456 -34.43 9.28 3.30
CA LYS A 456 -35.90 9.40 3.20
C LYS A 456 -36.65 8.65 4.31
N THR A 457 -36.06 7.61 4.89
CA THR A 457 -36.70 6.76 5.90
C THR A 457 -36.85 7.41 7.29
N ARG A 458 -36.45 8.69 7.44
CA ARG A 458 -36.37 9.38 8.74
C ARG A 458 -37.35 10.55 8.92
N ARG A 459 -38.43 10.58 8.13
CA ARG A 459 -39.55 11.52 8.33
C ARG A 459 -40.72 10.87 9.03
#